data_AF-A0A1B8QIU3-F1
#
_entry.id   AF-A0A1B8QIU3-F1
#
_cell.length_a   1.000
_cell.length_b   1.000
_cell.length_c   1.000
_cell.angle_alpha   90.00
_cell.angle_beta   90.00
_cell.angle_gamma   90.00
#
_symmetry.space_group_name_H-M   'P 1'
#
loop_
_entity.id
_entity.type
_entity.pdbx_description
1 polymer ?
#
loop_
_entity_poly.entity_id
_entity_poly.type
_entity_poly.pdbx_seq_one_letter_code
_entity_poly.pdbx_strand_id
1 'polypeptide(L)'
;MQQPNKFICTLGAMVLLGVGGIAHSAVTLSADESVRLEEIAGICMIISHGIRDVATDHQNEVSKDKAKKNLGKAIKKVEKNFSKKDMVSFIGEAWHHGLNVIYKMPVYEDKSDKQLFIEQAMMGSLNACFDDLDR
;
A
#
# COMPACT_ATOMS: atom_id res chain seq x y z
N MET A 1 -28.96 -1.32 -32.46
CA MET A 1 -28.82 -2.41 -31.46
C MET A 1 -27.36 -2.51 -31.09
N GLN A 2 -26.95 -1.91 -29.97
CA GLN A 2 -25.58 -1.92 -29.46
C GLN A 2 -25.48 -3.00 -28.38
N GLN A 3 -24.57 -3.96 -28.57
CA GLN A 3 -24.19 -4.92 -27.54
C GLN A 3 -23.40 -4.22 -26.43
N PRO A 4 -23.70 -4.43 -25.15
CA PRO A 4 -22.82 -4.02 -24.07
C PRO A 4 -21.70 -5.07 -23.90
N ASN A 5 -20.46 -4.64 -24.06
CA ASN A 5 -19.27 -5.41 -23.67
C ASN A 5 -19.32 -5.65 -22.16
N LYS A 6 -19.54 -6.91 -21.78
CA LYS A 6 -19.42 -7.39 -20.40
C LYS A 6 -17.94 -7.56 -20.07
N PHE A 7 -17.34 -6.61 -19.38
CA PHE A 7 -16.13 -6.89 -18.59
C PHE A 7 -16.58 -7.61 -17.32
N ILE A 8 -16.55 -8.94 -17.38
CA ILE A 8 -16.74 -9.81 -16.22
C ILE A 8 -15.40 -9.81 -15.47
N CYS A 9 -15.28 -8.99 -14.42
CA CYS A 9 -14.25 -9.17 -13.41
C CYS A 9 -14.64 -10.36 -12.53
N THR A 10 -14.30 -11.57 -12.99
CA THR A 10 -14.44 -12.80 -12.22
C THR A 10 -13.33 -12.84 -11.15
N LEU A 11 -13.59 -12.27 -9.98
CA LEU A 11 -12.79 -12.52 -8.78
C LEU A 11 -13.61 -13.40 -7.83
N GLY A 12 -13.28 -14.69 -7.86
CA GLY A 12 -13.42 -15.65 -6.76
C GLY A 12 -14.80 -15.80 -6.10
N ALA A 13 -15.64 -16.68 -6.64
CA ALA A 13 -16.69 -17.33 -5.86
C ALA A 13 -16.49 -18.85 -5.90
N MET A 14 -15.61 -19.34 -5.02
CA MET A 14 -15.63 -20.73 -4.59
C MET A 14 -15.98 -20.73 -3.09
N VAL A 15 -17.27 -20.70 -2.77
CA VAL A 15 -17.78 -21.20 -1.49
C VAL A 15 -19.03 -22.02 -1.77
N LEU A 16 -18.95 -23.25 -1.30
CA LEU A 16 -19.94 -24.31 -1.40
C LEU A 16 -21.26 -23.94 -0.70
N LEU A 17 -22.36 -24.31 -1.36
CA LEU A 17 -23.66 -24.74 -0.83
C LEU A 17 -23.96 -24.45 0.66
N GLY A 18 -24.86 -23.51 0.91
CA GLY A 18 -25.48 -23.30 2.22
C GLY A 18 -26.61 -22.27 2.15
N VAL A 19 -27.84 -22.75 2.27
CA VAL A 19 -29.10 -21.98 2.20
C VAL A 19 -29.20 -21.04 3.41
N GLY A 20 -29.43 -19.74 3.19
CA GLY A 20 -29.76 -18.81 4.28
C GLY A 20 -29.54 -17.35 3.88
N GLY A 21 -30.65 -16.62 3.72
CA GLY A 21 -30.62 -15.22 3.27
C GLY A 21 -29.77 -14.31 4.16
N ILE A 22 -28.77 -13.70 3.54
CA ILE A 22 -28.23 -12.41 3.94
C ILE A 22 -28.15 -11.61 2.66
N ALA A 23 -28.99 -10.57 2.59
CA ALA A 23 -28.91 -9.54 1.58
C ALA A 23 -27.48 -8.98 1.64
N HIS A 24 -26.63 -9.44 0.72
CA HIS A 24 -25.39 -8.76 0.44
C HIS A 24 -25.82 -7.47 -0.24
N SER A 25 -25.83 -6.39 0.55
CA SER A 25 -25.87 -5.03 0.02
C SER A 25 -24.65 -4.89 -0.87
N ALA A 26 -24.80 -5.20 -2.16
CA ALA A 26 -23.85 -4.79 -3.17
C ALA A 26 -23.88 -3.26 -3.12
N VAL A 27 -22.92 -2.67 -2.40
CA VAL A 27 -22.71 -1.22 -2.42
C VAL A 27 -22.30 -0.90 -3.84
N THR A 28 -23.27 -0.48 -4.66
CA THR A 28 -23.01 0.03 -5.99
C THR A 28 -22.41 1.41 -5.82
N LEU A 29 -21.08 1.45 -5.72
CA LEU A 29 -20.31 2.70 -5.78
C LEU A 29 -20.60 3.36 -7.13
N SER A 30 -20.76 4.68 -7.11
CA SER A 30 -20.78 5.46 -8.35
C SER A 30 -19.42 5.33 -9.06
N ALA A 31 -19.41 5.51 -10.39
CA ALA A 31 -18.16 5.44 -11.17
C ALA A 31 -17.09 6.43 -10.66
N ASP A 32 -17.52 7.59 -10.15
CA ASP A 32 -16.64 8.59 -9.56
C ASP A 32 -16.06 8.13 -8.21
N GLU A 33 -16.85 7.44 -7.37
CA GLU A 33 -16.37 6.86 -6.12
C GLU A 33 -15.42 5.68 -6.36
N SER A 34 -15.69 4.83 -7.36
CA SER A 34 -14.77 3.73 -7.70
C SER A 34 -13.41 4.24 -8.19
N VAL A 35 -13.38 5.30 -9.00
CA VAL A 35 -12.12 5.91 -9.47
C VAL A 35 -11.33 6.53 -8.32
N ARG A 36 -12.01 7.16 -7.35
CA ARG A 36 -11.35 7.70 -6.14
C ARG A 36 -10.79 6.60 -5.25
N LEU A 37 -11.53 5.51 -5.05
CA LEU A 37 -11.07 4.35 -4.28
C LEU A 37 -9.85 3.67 -4.91
N GLU A 38 -9.82 3.53 -6.24
CA GLU A 38 -8.66 3.00 -6.95
C GLU A 38 -7.43 3.91 -6.83
N GLU A 39 -7.62 5.23 -6.89
CA GLU A 39 -6.53 6.20 -6.70
C GLU A 39 -5.97 6.15 -5.26
N ILE A 40 -6.85 6.08 -4.27
CA ILE A 40 -6.50 5.93 -2.84
C ILE A 40 -5.75 4.61 -2.60
N ALA A 41 -6.28 3.49 -3.07
CA ALA A 41 -5.64 2.19 -2.94
C ALA A 41 -4.26 2.17 -3.62
N GLY A 42 -4.15 2.81 -4.79
CA GLY A 42 -2.87 2.97 -5.50
C GLY A 42 -1.82 3.72 -4.67
N ILE A 43 -2.20 4.84 -4.03
CA ILE A 43 -1.31 5.61 -3.16
C ILE A 43 -0.88 4.80 -1.95
N CYS A 44 -1.81 4.15 -1.25
CA CYS A 44 -1.48 3.36 -0.07
C CYS A 44 -0.58 2.17 -0.38
N MET A 45 -0.75 1.55 -1.55
CA MET A 45 0.16 0.52 -2.03
C MET A 45 1.57 1.08 -2.25
N ILE A 46 1.71 2.24 -2.91
CA ILE A 46 3.02 2.86 -3.12
C ILE A 46 3.70 3.19 -1.79
N ILE A 47 2.94 3.75 -0.84
CA ILE A 47 3.46 4.06 0.50
C ILE A 47 3.98 2.79 1.16
N SER A 48 3.15 1.75 1.22
CA SER A 48 3.47 0.47 1.86
C SER A 48 4.69 -0.21 1.21
N HIS A 49 4.84 -0.10 -0.11
CA HIS A 49 6.01 -0.60 -0.82
C HIS A 49 7.30 0.11 -0.41
N GLY A 50 7.30 1.44 -0.30
CA GLY A 50 8.48 2.15 0.19
C GLY A 50 8.80 1.85 1.67
N ILE A 51 7.78 1.60 2.49
CA ILE A 51 7.99 1.14 3.88
C ILE A 51 8.59 -0.26 3.93
N ARG A 52 8.13 -1.17 3.06
CA ARG A 52 8.74 -2.50 2.90
C ARG A 52 10.22 -2.39 2.50
N ASP A 53 10.56 -1.51 1.56
CA ASP A 53 11.94 -1.30 1.12
C ASP A 53 12.82 -0.78 2.27
N VAL A 54 12.31 0.17 3.06
CA VAL A 54 12.97 0.69 4.25
C VAL A 54 13.19 -0.40 5.31
N ALA A 55 12.17 -1.21 5.59
CA ALA A 55 12.27 -2.33 6.52
C ALA A 55 13.30 -3.36 6.04
N THR A 56 13.33 -3.62 4.74
CA THR A 56 14.30 -4.52 4.10
C THR A 56 15.72 -3.98 4.21
N ASP A 57 15.93 -2.69 3.92
CA ASP A 57 17.22 -2.02 4.08
C ASP A 57 17.70 -2.11 5.54
N HIS A 58 16.82 -1.82 6.52
CA HIS A 58 17.15 -1.88 7.95
C HIS A 58 17.53 -3.30 8.41
N GLN A 59 16.74 -4.32 8.06
CA GLN A 59 17.02 -5.72 8.42
C GLN A 59 18.27 -6.30 7.71
N ASN A 60 18.74 -5.63 6.65
CA ASN A 60 20.01 -5.91 5.98
C ASN A 60 21.13 -4.97 6.42
N GLU A 61 20.96 -4.26 7.53
CA GLU A 61 21.96 -3.38 8.15
C GLU A 61 22.46 -2.25 7.22
N VAL A 62 21.63 -1.85 6.25
CA VAL A 62 21.87 -0.66 5.45
C VAL A 62 21.76 0.56 6.35
N SER A 63 22.74 1.47 6.31
CA SER A 63 22.69 2.67 7.14
C SER A 63 21.49 3.57 6.82
N LYS A 64 20.97 4.26 7.84
CA LYS A 64 19.83 5.18 7.69
C LYS A 64 20.04 6.22 6.59
N ASP A 65 21.25 6.75 6.48
CA ASP A 65 21.59 7.74 5.44
C ASP A 65 21.56 7.13 4.04
N LYS A 66 21.96 5.87 3.88
CA LYS A 66 21.90 5.16 2.60
C LYS A 66 20.45 4.83 2.23
N ALA A 67 19.63 4.35 3.18
CA ALA A 67 18.20 4.13 2.95
C ALA A 67 17.46 5.44 2.62
N LYS A 68 17.78 6.55 3.30
CA LYS A 68 17.25 7.88 2.96
C LYS A 68 17.60 8.29 1.52
N LYS A 69 18.82 8.03 1.07
CA LYS A 69 19.23 8.26 -0.33
C LYS A 69 18.48 7.36 -1.32
N ASN A 70 18.22 6.10 -0.95
CA ASN A 70 17.44 5.17 -1.76
C ASN A 70 15.99 5.65 -1.93
N LEU A 71 15.33 6.04 -0.83
CA LEU A 71 14.00 6.66 -0.84
C LEU A 71 13.98 7.93 -1.70
N GLY A 72 15.00 8.78 -1.58
CA GLY A 72 15.13 9.99 -2.43
C GLY A 72 15.28 9.69 -3.93
N LYS A 73 15.76 8.51 -4.31
CA LYS A 73 15.75 8.06 -5.72
C LYS A 73 14.40 7.47 -6.11
N ALA A 74 13.74 6.75 -5.20
CA ALA A 74 12.41 6.20 -5.41
C ALA A 74 11.37 7.30 -5.61
N ILE A 75 11.41 8.37 -4.80
CA ILE A 75 10.46 9.47 -4.89
C ILE A 75 10.56 10.21 -6.23
N LYS A 76 11.78 10.39 -6.75
CA LYS A 76 12.01 10.93 -8.10
C LYS A 76 11.45 10.06 -9.23
N LYS A 77 11.27 8.75 -9.00
CA LYS A 77 10.58 7.88 -9.95
C LYS A 77 9.07 8.06 -9.84
N VAL A 78 8.55 8.21 -8.61
CA VAL A 78 7.13 8.53 -8.37
C VAL A 78 6.76 9.87 -9.03
N GLU A 79 7.59 10.91 -8.86
CA GLU A 79 7.42 12.22 -9.51
C GLU A 79 7.29 12.15 -11.04
N LYS A 80 7.95 11.20 -11.69
CA LYS A 80 7.86 11.02 -13.15
C LYS A 80 6.56 10.37 -13.58
N ASN A 81 5.96 9.56 -12.70
CA ASN A 81 4.77 8.78 -12.99
C ASN A 81 3.49 9.47 -12.50
N PHE A 82 3.59 10.41 -11.55
CA PHE A 82 2.47 11.13 -10.96
C PHE A 82 2.60 12.63 -11.17
N SER A 83 1.60 13.23 -11.83
CA SER A 83 1.58 14.68 -12.12
C SER A 83 1.15 15.52 -10.91
N LYS A 84 0.50 14.90 -9.92
CA LYS A 84 -0.03 15.57 -8.72
C LYS A 84 1.06 15.70 -7.65
N LYS A 85 1.62 16.90 -7.50
CA LYS A 85 2.70 17.19 -6.54
C LYS A 85 2.33 16.90 -5.08
N ASP A 86 1.08 17.16 -4.70
CA ASP A 86 0.62 16.94 -3.32
C ASP A 86 0.65 15.46 -2.94
N MET A 87 0.29 14.57 -3.87
CA MET A 87 0.39 13.12 -3.67
C MET A 87 1.83 12.65 -3.53
N VAL A 88 2.74 13.20 -4.35
CA VAL A 88 4.17 12.89 -4.22
C VAL A 88 4.69 13.35 -2.85
N SER A 89 4.32 14.55 -2.39
CA SER A 89 4.72 15.04 -1.06
C SER A 89 4.23 14.10 0.04
N PHE A 90 2.96 13.72 -0.02
CA PHE A 90 2.35 12.78 0.94
C PHE A 90 3.09 11.45 0.99
N ILE A 91 3.39 10.85 -0.17
CA ILE A 91 4.18 9.60 -0.26
C ILE A 91 5.57 9.79 0.36
N GLY A 92 6.24 10.90 0.03
CA GLY A 92 7.58 11.22 0.54
C GLY A 92 7.61 11.40 2.06
N GLU A 93 6.61 12.08 2.62
CA GLU A 93 6.44 12.28 4.06
C GLU A 93 6.17 10.97 4.79
N ALA A 94 5.26 10.14 4.27
CA ALA A 94 4.96 8.83 4.83
C ALA A 94 6.20 7.93 4.85
N TRP A 95 6.96 7.88 3.75
CA TRP A 95 8.22 7.14 3.70
C TRP A 95 9.27 7.69 4.67
N HIS A 96 9.38 9.00 4.79
CA HIS A 96 10.32 9.61 5.73
C HIS A 96 9.95 9.31 7.19
N HIS A 97 8.65 9.34 7.52
CA HIS A 97 8.16 8.96 8.83
C HIS A 97 8.48 7.49 9.13
N GLY A 98 8.12 6.58 8.22
CA GLY A 98 8.41 5.15 8.39
C GLY A 98 9.90 4.84 8.51
N LEU A 99 10.77 5.52 7.74
CA LEU A 99 12.23 5.48 7.92
C LEU A 99 12.64 5.82 9.36
N ASN A 100 12.08 6.87 9.94
CA ASN A 100 12.44 7.30 11.29
C ASN A 100 11.94 6.34 12.37
N VAL A 101 10.82 5.65 12.15
CA VAL A 101 10.28 4.64 13.07
C VAL A 101 11.04 3.33 12.97
N ILE A 102 11.19 2.78 11.75
CA ILE A 102 11.85 1.49 11.49
C ILE A 102 13.28 1.48 12.01
N TYR A 103 14.05 2.56 11.80
CA TYR A 103 15.44 2.63 12.24
C TYR A 103 15.64 2.75 13.76
N LYS A 104 14.56 2.77 14.56
CA LYS A 104 14.61 2.64 16.02
C LYS A 104 14.33 1.20 16.49
N MET A 105 13.89 0.33 15.59
CA MET A 105 13.56 -1.06 15.87
C MET A 105 14.82 -1.94 15.82
N PRO A 106 14.84 -3.10 16.50
CA PRO A 106 15.97 -4.02 16.41
C PRO A 106 16.12 -4.60 15.00
N VAL A 107 17.35 -4.97 14.67
CA VAL A 107 17.65 -5.88 13.56
C VAL A 107 17.60 -7.30 14.13
N TYR A 108 16.80 -8.16 13.51
CA TYR A 108 16.67 -9.55 13.95
C TYR A 108 17.79 -10.40 13.33
N GLU A 109 18.19 -11.49 13.99
CA GLU A 109 19.16 -12.43 13.40
C GLU A 109 18.46 -13.47 12.52
N ASP A 110 17.31 -13.97 12.99
CA ASP A 110 16.55 -15.02 12.33
C ASP A 110 15.85 -14.54 11.05
N LYS A 111 15.98 -15.35 9.99
CA LYS A 111 15.38 -15.04 8.68
C LYS A 111 13.85 -14.92 8.75
N SER A 112 13.20 -15.75 9.56
CA SER A 112 11.74 -15.71 9.77
C SER A 112 11.33 -14.37 10.38
N ASP A 113 12.09 -13.90 11.37
CA ASP A 113 11.74 -12.72 12.15
C ASP A 113 12.02 -11.44 11.36
N LYS A 114 13.11 -11.43 10.57
CA LYS A 114 13.34 -10.39 9.56
C LYS A 114 12.16 -10.28 8.59
N GLN A 115 11.71 -11.42 8.06
CA GLN A 115 10.61 -11.44 7.10
C GLN A 115 9.29 -10.99 7.74
N LEU A 116 8.99 -11.47 8.95
CA LEU A 116 7.81 -11.08 9.71
C LEU A 116 7.80 -9.58 10.01
N PHE A 117 8.94 -9.01 10.41
CA PHE A 117 9.08 -7.58 10.63
C PHE A 117 8.79 -6.77 9.36
N ILE A 118 9.35 -7.19 8.21
CA ILE A 118 9.15 -6.53 6.92
C ILE A 118 7.66 -6.57 6.52
N GLU A 119 7.01 -7.72 6.68
CA GLU A 119 5.58 -7.90 6.38
C GLU A 119 4.70 -7.05 7.30
N GLN A 120 4.98 -7.03 8.60
CA GLN A 120 4.23 -6.23 9.57
C GLN A 120 4.42 -4.73 9.33
N ALA A 121 5.61 -4.27 8.97
CA ALA A 121 5.86 -2.87 8.63
C ALA A 121 5.07 -2.45 7.38
N MET A 122 5.05 -3.30 6.35
CA MET A 122 4.27 -3.08 5.14
C MET A 122 2.76 -3.05 5.42
N MET A 123 2.23 -4.07 6.12
CA MET A 123 0.80 -4.17 6.41
C MET A 123 0.33 -3.06 7.37
N GLY A 124 1.15 -2.73 8.38
CA GLY A 124 0.88 -1.62 9.29
C GLY A 124 0.82 -0.28 8.55
N SER A 125 1.72 -0.06 7.59
CA SER A 125 1.67 1.13 6.74
C SER A 125 0.45 1.16 5.82
N LEU A 126 0.03 0.01 5.30
CA LEU A 126 -1.14 -0.08 4.41
C LEU A 126 -2.41 0.28 5.17
N ASN A 127 -2.59 -0.29 6.36
CA ASN A 127 -3.74 -0.02 7.21
C ASN A 127 -3.78 1.44 7.65
N ALA A 128 -2.64 1.98 8.14
CA ALA A 128 -2.56 3.37 8.56
C ALA A 128 -2.90 4.35 7.42
N CYS A 129 -2.47 4.05 6.18
CA CYS A 129 -2.81 4.89 5.04
C CYS A 129 -4.31 4.88 4.71
N PHE A 130 -4.97 3.72 4.80
CA PHE A 130 -6.42 3.66 4.61
C PHE A 130 -7.17 4.40 5.73
N ASP A 131 -6.72 4.27 6.98
CA ASP A 131 -7.32 4.98 8.13
C ASP A 131 -7.21 6.51 7.99
N ASP A 132 -6.08 7.01 7.48
CA ASP A 132 -5.85 8.44 7.24
C ASP A 132 -6.67 9.01 6.06
N LEU A 133 -7.11 8.16 5.13
CA LEU A 133 -7.87 8.55 3.93
C LEU A 133 -9.39 8.36 4.06
N ASP A 134 -9.86 7.66 5.10
CA ASP A 134 -11.30 7.50 5.44
C ASP A 134 -11.84 8.65 6.32
N ARG A 135 -11.00 9.61 6.72
CA ARG A 135 -11.38 10.83 7.48
C ARG A 135 -11.59 12.06 6.60
#